data_AF-A0A3D5WKU7-F1
#
_entry.id   AF-A0A3D5WKU7-F1
#
_cell.length_a   1.000
_cell.length_b   1.000
_cell.length_c   1.000
_cell.angle_alpha   90.00
_cell.angle_beta   90.00
_cell.angle_gamma   90.00
#
_symmetry.space_group_name_H-M   'P 1'
#
loop_
_entity.id
_entity.type
_entity.pdbx_description
1 polymer ?
#
loop_
_entity_poly.entity_id
_entity_poly.type
_entity_poly.pdbx_seq_one_letter_code
_entity_poly.pdbx_strand_id
1 'polypeptide(L)'
;EEGQIYIEPQGFCVLAGIGVETGEAKKALDSVKEKLDTKYGIVLLQPPYTKYHVELGEISSYPPGYKENAGIFCHNNPWVSCAETVIGRGNRAFEIYKKTCPAYIEDISEIHCTEPYVYSQMIAGKDAHFFGQAKNSWLTGTAAWTFVNVSQYILGVVPTLNGLSVDPCIPSEMGTSFTMTRKYREGVYNIKVENPNKVEKGVAKIVVDGKEYTGTTVIPYEKGKTSYDVTIVMG
;
A
#
# COMPACT_ATOMS: atom_id res chain seq x y z
N GLU A 1 4.75 -1.98 -29.81
CA GLU A 1 5.59 -2.28 -28.62
C GLU A 1 5.39 -1.24 -27.50
N GLU A 2 4.20 -0.67 -27.35
CA GLU A 2 3.81 0.27 -26.27
C GLU A 2 2.83 -0.45 -25.32
N GLY A 3 2.66 0.02 -24.09
CA GLY A 3 1.73 -0.57 -23.12
C GLY A 3 1.97 -2.06 -22.85
N GLN A 4 3.23 -2.45 -22.61
CA GLN A 4 3.61 -3.85 -22.40
C GLN A 4 3.26 -4.36 -21.00
N ILE A 5 3.18 -3.46 -20.02
CA ILE A 5 2.82 -3.78 -18.64
C ILE A 5 1.98 -2.63 -18.08
N TYR A 6 0.92 -3.00 -17.38
CA TYR A 6 -0.04 -2.13 -16.71
C TYR A 6 -0.06 -2.45 -15.22
N ILE A 7 -0.12 -1.44 -14.36
CA ILE A 7 0.00 -1.57 -12.91
C ILE A 7 -1.22 -2.26 -12.27
N GLU A 8 -2.42 -2.01 -12.79
CA GLU A 8 -3.70 -2.36 -12.16
C GLU A 8 -3.87 -3.86 -11.92
N PRO A 9 -3.68 -4.74 -12.93
CA PRO A 9 -3.79 -6.18 -12.70
C PRO A 9 -2.69 -6.71 -11.78
N GLN A 10 -1.50 -6.10 -11.75
CA GLN A 10 -0.42 -6.57 -10.87
C GLN A 10 -0.76 -6.36 -9.40
N GLY A 11 -1.38 -5.22 -9.07
CA GLY A 11 -1.90 -4.96 -7.73
C GLY A 11 -3.09 -5.86 -7.39
N PHE A 12 -4.15 -5.84 -8.21
CA PHE A 12 -5.39 -6.52 -7.87
C PHE A 12 -5.32 -8.05 -7.90
N CYS A 13 -4.63 -8.66 -8.87
CA CYS A 13 -4.52 -10.11 -8.93
C CYS A 13 -3.77 -10.66 -7.72
N VAL A 14 -2.68 -9.98 -7.30
CA VAL A 14 -1.93 -10.39 -6.11
C VAL A 14 -2.72 -10.12 -4.83
N LEU A 15 -3.44 -9.00 -4.74
CA LEU A 15 -4.39 -8.75 -3.65
C LEU A 15 -5.45 -9.86 -3.51
N ALA A 16 -5.87 -10.44 -4.64
CA ALA A 16 -6.79 -11.57 -4.67
C ALA A 16 -6.12 -12.93 -4.39
N GLY A 17 -4.81 -12.97 -4.11
CA GLY A 17 -4.06 -14.20 -3.83
C GLY A 17 -3.62 -14.98 -5.07
N ILE A 18 -3.85 -14.46 -6.28
CA ILE A 18 -3.52 -15.16 -7.53
C ILE A 18 -2.01 -15.21 -7.71
N GLY A 19 -1.48 -16.42 -7.90
CA GLY A 19 -0.06 -16.64 -8.17
C GLY A 19 0.87 -16.50 -6.96
N VAL A 20 0.33 -16.41 -5.73
CA VAL A 20 1.14 -16.28 -4.50
C VAL A 20 1.92 -17.56 -4.23
N GLU A 21 1.27 -18.72 -4.28
CA GLU A 21 1.91 -20.02 -4.01
C GLU A 21 2.80 -20.49 -5.17
N THR A 22 2.42 -20.17 -6.40
CA THR A 22 3.10 -20.61 -7.63
C THR A 22 4.23 -19.66 -8.06
N GLY A 23 4.33 -18.47 -7.44
CA GLY A 23 5.44 -17.52 -7.59
C GLY A 23 5.25 -16.43 -8.66
N GLU A 24 4.18 -16.48 -9.45
CA GLU A 24 3.84 -15.46 -10.45
C GLU A 24 3.53 -14.11 -9.81
N ALA A 25 2.93 -14.08 -8.61
CA ALA A 25 2.69 -12.83 -7.87
C ALA A 25 3.98 -12.06 -7.62
N LYS A 26 5.01 -12.78 -7.14
CA LYS A 26 6.34 -12.21 -6.92
C LYS A 26 6.94 -11.71 -8.23
N LYS A 27 6.85 -12.50 -9.30
CA LYS A 27 7.38 -12.12 -10.63
C LYS A 27 6.68 -10.88 -11.20
N ALA A 28 5.37 -10.77 -11.02
CA ALA A 28 4.57 -9.62 -11.44
C ALA A 28 5.00 -8.35 -10.69
N LEU A 29 5.10 -8.41 -9.35
CA LEU A 29 5.54 -7.28 -8.53
C LEU A 29 7.00 -6.89 -8.78
N ASP A 30 7.89 -7.87 -9.00
CA ASP A 30 9.27 -7.61 -9.42
C ASP A 30 9.30 -6.87 -10.77
N SER A 31 8.41 -7.22 -11.71
CA SER A 31 8.27 -6.51 -13.00
C SER A 31 7.73 -5.10 -12.84
N VAL A 32 6.81 -4.86 -11.89
CA VAL A 32 6.35 -3.50 -11.53
C VAL A 32 7.53 -2.68 -11.04
N LYS A 33 8.33 -3.22 -10.12
CA LYS A 33 9.52 -2.53 -9.59
C LYS A 33 10.52 -2.20 -10.69
N GLU A 34 10.78 -3.12 -11.60
CA GLU A 34 11.74 -2.92 -12.68
C GLU A 34 11.26 -1.91 -13.72
N LYS A 35 9.99 -2.00 -14.15
CA LYS A 35 9.52 -1.31 -15.36
C LYS A 35 8.74 -0.03 -15.05
N LEU A 36 7.96 -0.02 -13.98
CA LEU A 36 6.99 1.03 -13.67
C LEU A 36 7.42 1.94 -12.51
N ASP A 37 8.31 1.49 -11.65
CA ASP A 37 8.70 2.27 -10.48
C ASP A 37 9.56 3.49 -10.82
N THR A 38 9.36 4.57 -10.06
CA THR A 38 10.10 5.83 -10.24
C THR A 38 10.41 6.48 -8.89
N LYS A 39 11.07 7.64 -8.91
CA LYS A 39 11.32 8.44 -7.70
C LYS A 39 10.03 8.93 -7.02
N TYR A 40 9.00 9.29 -7.80
CA TYR A 40 7.79 9.97 -7.30
C TYR A 40 6.55 9.07 -7.23
N GLY A 41 6.72 7.76 -7.45
CA GLY A 41 5.63 6.78 -7.47
C GLY A 41 5.72 5.85 -8.69
N ILE A 42 4.74 4.97 -8.84
CA ILE A 42 4.68 3.96 -9.89
C ILE A 42 3.78 4.47 -11.02
N VAL A 43 4.30 4.51 -12.25
CA VAL A 43 3.51 4.92 -13.42
C VAL A 43 2.51 3.84 -13.83
N LEU A 44 1.41 4.25 -14.46
CA LEU A 44 0.30 3.36 -14.79
C LEU A 44 0.69 2.25 -15.79
N LEU A 45 1.44 2.60 -16.83
CA LEU A 45 1.90 1.65 -17.85
C LEU A 45 3.25 2.06 -18.42
N GLN A 46 3.94 1.11 -19.04
CA GLN A 46 5.15 1.35 -19.83
C GLN A 46 5.27 0.38 -21.02
N PRO A 47 5.87 0.81 -22.15
CA PRO A 47 6.12 2.21 -22.55
C PRO A 47 4.81 3.00 -22.75
N PRO A 48 4.81 4.35 -22.64
CA PRO A 48 3.63 5.16 -22.95
C PRO A 48 3.22 5.02 -24.42
N TYR A 49 1.96 5.33 -24.72
CA TYR A 49 1.49 5.47 -26.10
C TYR A 49 1.93 6.83 -26.67
N THR A 50 2.60 6.83 -27.81
CA THR A 50 3.11 8.04 -28.47
C THR A 50 2.23 8.53 -29.61
N LYS A 51 1.23 7.73 -30.00
CA LYS A 51 0.23 8.04 -31.02
C LYS A 51 -1.15 7.64 -30.53
N TYR A 52 -2.16 8.25 -31.11
CA TYR A 52 -3.54 7.86 -30.85
C TYR A 52 -3.85 6.50 -31.46
N HIS A 53 -4.45 5.63 -30.66
CA HIS A 53 -4.89 4.27 -30.98
C HIS A 53 -6.40 4.18 -30.75
N VAL A 54 -7.17 4.12 -31.83
CA VAL A 54 -8.64 4.20 -31.78
C VAL A 54 -9.26 3.04 -31.00
N GLU A 55 -8.63 1.87 -31.03
CA GLU A 55 -9.04 0.66 -30.33
C GLU A 55 -8.78 0.71 -28.82
N LEU A 56 -7.92 1.62 -28.35
CA LEU A 56 -7.62 1.84 -26.94
C LEU A 56 -8.35 3.06 -26.35
N GLY A 57 -8.78 3.98 -27.22
CA GLY A 57 -9.54 5.16 -26.83
C GLY A 57 -8.69 6.19 -26.07
N GLU A 58 -9.29 6.80 -25.04
CA GLU A 58 -8.78 8.01 -24.37
C GLU A 58 -7.36 7.87 -23.79
N ILE A 59 -6.97 6.67 -23.35
CA ILE A 59 -5.64 6.42 -22.80
C ILE A 59 -4.51 6.82 -23.74
N SER A 60 -4.71 6.72 -25.06
CA SER A 60 -3.71 7.07 -26.07
C SER A 60 -3.79 8.52 -26.56
N SER A 61 -4.75 9.29 -26.02
CA SER A 61 -4.95 10.71 -26.39
C SER A 61 -4.14 11.67 -25.51
N TYR A 62 -3.77 11.26 -24.29
CA TYR A 62 -2.91 12.04 -23.42
C TYR A 62 -1.45 11.99 -23.90
N PRO A 63 -0.70 13.11 -23.81
CA PRO A 63 0.75 13.07 -24.00
C PRO A 63 1.42 12.09 -23.01
N PRO A 64 2.52 11.43 -23.40
CA PRO A 64 3.29 10.53 -22.53
C PRO A 64 3.60 11.12 -21.16
N GLY A 65 3.39 10.33 -20.11
CA GLY A 65 3.69 10.68 -18.72
C GLY A 65 2.58 11.47 -18.02
N TYR A 66 1.44 11.71 -18.64
CA TYR A 66 0.32 12.41 -18.02
C TYR A 66 -0.91 11.54 -17.96
N LYS A 67 -1.67 11.71 -16.87
CA LYS A 67 -3.00 11.11 -16.71
C LYS A 67 -2.89 9.58 -16.90
N GLU A 68 -3.81 8.95 -17.62
CA GLU A 68 -3.83 7.50 -17.80
C GLU A 68 -2.70 6.99 -18.71
N ASN A 69 -2.04 7.85 -19.51
CA ASN A 69 -0.91 7.47 -20.36
C ASN A 69 0.43 7.59 -19.62
N ALA A 70 0.77 6.55 -18.85
CA ALA A 70 2.02 6.49 -18.08
C ALA A 70 2.22 7.63 -17.05
N GLY A 71 1.16 8.31 -16.63
CA GLY A 71 1.20 9.13 -15.42
C GLY A 71 1.32 8.25 -14.17
N ILE A 72 1.82 8.82 -13.07
CA ILE A 72 1.72 8.19 -11.76
C ILE A 72 0.31 8.46 -11.26
N PHE A 73 -0.58 7.49 -11.48
CA PHE A 73 -1.96 7.58 -11.05
C PHE A 73 -2.07 7.11 -9.60
N CYS A 74 -1.93 8.05 -8.66
CA CYS A 74 -1.67 7.75 -7.25
C CYS A 74 -2.68 6.77 -6.61
N HIS A 75 -3.92 6.70 -7.11
CA HIS A 75 -4.96 5.80 -6.63
C HIS A 75 -4.57 4.31 -6.70
N ASN A 76 -3.84 3.89 -7.74
CA ASN A 76 -3.50 2.48 -7.94
C ASN A 76 -2.17 2.07 -7.28
N ASN A 77 -1.37 3.03 -6.81
CA ASN A 77 -0.11 2.77 -6.12
C ASN A 77 -0.31 2.03 -4.78
N PRO A 78 -1.31 2.39 -3.94
CA PRO A 78 -1.68 1.60 -2.77
C PRO A 78 -2.03 0.15 -3.07
N TRP A 79 -2.58 -0.18 -4.24
CA TRP A 79 -2.88 -1.57 -4.58
C TRP A 79 -1.61 -2.41 -4.68
N VAL A 80 -0.57 -1.88 -5.32
CA VAL A 80 0.74 -2.54 -5.39
C VAL A 80 1.38 -2.62 -4.01
N SER A 81 1.30 -1.55 -3.22
CA SER A 81 1.83 -1.57 -1.85
C SER A 81 1.14 -2.62 -0.98
N CYS A 82 -0.20 -2.73 -1.03
CA CYS A 82 -0.92 -3.82 -0.37
C CYS A 82 -0.56 -5.20 -0.93
N ALA A 83 -0.38 -5.33 -2.25
CA ALA A 83 0.05 -6.59 -2.86
C ALA A 83 1.44 -7.04 -2.40
N GLU A 84 2.38 -6.11 -2.18
CA GLU A 84 3.69 -6.42 -1.61
C GLU A 84 3.55 -6.95 -0.18
N THR A 85 2.56 -6.49 0.60
CA THR A 85 2.29 -7.07 1.94
C THR A 85 1.67 -8.46 1.87
N VAL A 86 0.91 -8.79 0.81
CA VAL A 86 0.40 -10.15 0.60
C VAL A 86 1.55 -11.15 0.48
N ILE A 87 2.61 -10.80 -0.24
CA ILE A 87 3.81 -11.65 -0.38
C ILE A 87 4.90 -11.38 0.68
N GLY A 88 4.57 -10.61 1.72
CA GLY A 88 5.42 -10.43 2.91
C GLY A 88 6.58 -9.44 2.79
N ARG A 89 6.54 -8.51 1.83
CA ARG A 89 7.59 -7.50 1.61
C ARG A 89 7.24 -6.13 2.19
N GLY A 90 7.22 -6.03 3.52
CA GLY A 90 6.89 -4.82 4.27
C GLY A 90 7.80 -3.62 3.95
N ASN A 91 9.10 -3.85 3.72
CA ASN A 91 10.04 -2.81 3.31
C ASN A 91 9.64 -2.19 1.97
N ARG A 92 9.29 -3.03 0.99
CA ARG A 92 8.88 -2.57 -0.34
C ARG A 92 7.50 -1.91 -0.30
N ALA A 93 6.56 -2.47 0.45
CA ALA A 93 5.25 -1.87 0.64
C ALA A 93 5.38 -0.43 1.21
N PHE A 94 6.21 -0.25 2.24
CA PHE A 94 6.43 1.05 2.85
C PHE A 94 7.22 2.02 1.97
N GLU A 95 8.18 1.52 1.18
CA GLU A 95 8.88 2.31 0.16
C GLU A 95 7.87 2.94 -0.81
N ILE A 96 6.93 2.16 -1.35
CA ILE A 96 5.88 2.65 -2.26
C ILE A 96 4.98 3.67 -1.56
N TYR A 97 4.56 3.40 -0.32
CA TYR A 97 3.75 4.32 0.49
C TYR A 97 4.42 5.70 0.62
N LYS A 98 5.71 5.73 0.96
CA LYS A 98 6.46 6.99 1.17
C LYS A 98 6.55 7.84 -0.10
N LYS A 99 6.63 7.23 -1.29
CA LYS A 99 6.82 7.97 -2.56
C LYS A 99 5.68 8.95 -2.88
N THR A 100 4.47 8.69 -2.38
CA THR A 100 3.29 9.53 -2.65
C THR A 100 2.63 10.08 -1.38
N CYS A 101 3.13 9.73 -0.19
CA CYS A 101 2.57 10.22 1.07
C CYS A 101 3.01 11.68 1.31
N PRO A 102 2.07 12.64 1.46
CA PRO A 102 2.39 14.07 1.53
C PRO A 102 3.46 14.42 2.58
N ALA A 103 3.38 13.82 3.77
CA ALA A 103 4.34 14.04 4.84
C ALA A 103 5.77 13.58 4.53
N TYR A 104 5.97 12.72 3.53
CA TYR A 104 7.28 12.24 3.08
C TYR A 104 7.80 12.97 1.84
N ILE A 105 7.00 13.86 1.25
CA ILE A 105 7.34 14.60 0.03
C ILE A 105 7.18 16.12 0.19
N GLU A 106 6.99 16.59 1.42
CA GLU A 106 6.89 18.03 1.72
C GLU A 106 8.15 18.80 1.29
N ASP A 107 9.32 18.16 1.40
CA ASP A 107 10.63 18.72 1.02
C ASP A 107 10.80 18.94 -0.50
N ILE A 108 9.93 18.35 -1.32
CA ILE A 108 9.90 18.54 -2.78
C ILE A 108 8.69 19.36 -3.25
N SER A 109 8.09 20.19 -2.38
CA SER A 109 6.90 21.00 -2.69
C SER A 109 7.03 21.82 -3.99
N GLU A 110 8.22 22.36 -4.29
CA GLU A 110 8.48 23.11 -5.53
C GLU A 110 8.37 22.25 -6.80
N ILE A 111 8.63 20.94 -6.69
CA ILE A 111 8.46 19.97 -7.77
C ILE A 111 7.01 19.48 -7.79
N HIS A 112 6.44 19.18 -6.63
CA HIS A 112 5.09 18.60 -6.51
C HIS A 112 3.98 19.60 -6.92
N CYS A 113 4.17 20.88 -6.60
CA CYS A 113 3.28 22.01 -6.95
C CYS A 113 1.82 21.93 -6.43
N THR A 114 1.45 20.93 -5.64
CA THR A 114 0.16 20.85 -4.93
C THR A 114 0.39 20.80 -3.41
N GLU A 115 -0.70 20.83 -2.64
CA GLU A 115 -0.68 20.88 -1.19
C GLU A 115 0.14 19.74 -0.54
N PRO A 116 1.12 20.04 0.35
CA PRO A 116 2.02 19.03 0.94
C PRO A 116 1.39 18.23 2.10
N TYR A 117 0.08 18.29 2.26
CA TYR A 117 -0.64 17.64 3.37
C TYR A 117 -1.87 16.83 2.91
N VAL A 118 -2.17 16.80 1.62
CA VAL A 118 -3.21 15.93 1.03
C VAL A 118 -2.70 15.25 -0.23
N TYR A 119 -3.31 14.12 -0.57
CA TYR A 119 -2.97 13.40 -1.80
C TYR A 119 -3.53 14.12 -3.05
N SER A 120 -2.83 13.90 -4.16
CA SER A 120 -3.26 14.27 -5.52
C SER A 120 -3.67 13.03 -6.32
N GLN A 121 -4.54 13.21 -7.32
CA GLN A 121 -4.96 12.13 -8.22
C GLN A 121 -3.79 11.61 -9.05
N MET A 122 -3.00 12.52 -9.61
CA MET A 122 -1.94 12.19 -10.56
C MET A 122 -0.69 13.02 -10.30
N ILE A 123 0.46 12.36 -10.41
CA ILE A 123 1.78 12.98 -10.52
C ILE A 123 2.30 12.68 -11.92
N ALA A 124 2.87 13.67 -12.60
CA ALA A 124 3.45 13.48 -13.93
C ALA A 124 4.56 12.42 -13.85
N GLY A 125 4.48 11.42 -14.72
CA GLY A 125 5.38 10.27 -14.80
C GLY A 125 6.71 10.58 -15.48
N LYS A 126 7.60 9.58 -15.56
CA LYS A 126 8.98 9.74 -16.03
C LYS A 126 9.13 10.18 -17.49
N ASP A 127 8.08 10.00 -18.30
CA ASP A 127 8.06 10.41 -19.71
C ASP A 127 7.55 11.85 -19.93
N ALA A 128 7.06 12.50 -18.86
CA ALA A 128 6.59 13.87 -18.92
C ALA A 128 7.75 14.86 -18.73
N HIS A 129 7.68 16.01 -19.42
CA HIS A 129 8.64 17.10 -19.22
C HIS A 129 8.69 17.58 -17.75
N PHE A 130 7.53 17.65 -17.08
CA PHE A 130 7.43 18.06 -15.68
C PHE A 130 7.34 16.87 -14.71
N PHE A 131 8.22 15.87 -14.87
CA PHE A 131 8.26 14.68 -14.00
C PHE A 131 8.26 15.06 -12.51
N GLY A 132 7.28 14.55 -11.76
CA GLY A 132 7.08 14.85 -10.33
C GLY A 132 6.03 15.92 -10.02
N GLN A 133 5.54 16.66 -11.02
CA GLN A 133 4.49 17.67 -10.83
C GLN A 133 3.11 17.03 -10.69
N ALA A 134 2.42 17.32 -9.59
CA ALA A 134 1.08 16.83 -9.31
C ALA A 134 -0.03 17.69 -9.92
N LYS A 135 -1.20 17.07 -10.10
CA LYS A 135 -2.46 17.70 -10.54
C LYS A 135 -3.65 17.04 -9.84
N ASN A 136 -4.75 17.80 -9.76
CA ASN A 136 -6.04 17.36 -9.21
C ASN A 136 -5.89 16.89 -7.74
N SER A 137 -5.49 17.82 -6.86
CA SER A 137 -5.39 17.57 -5.42
C SER A 137 -6.76 17.38 -4.76
N TRP A 138 -6.74 16.91 -3.51
CA TRP A 138 -7.91 16.66 -2.65
C TRP A 138 -8.85 15.53 -3.07
N LEU A 139 -9.58 15.70 -4.17
CA LEU A 139 -10.71 14.85 -4.51
C LEU A 139 -10.26 13.62 -5.30
N THR A 140 -9.63 12.70 -4.58
CA THR A 140 -9.10 11.44 -5.14
C THR A 140 -9.33 10.26 -4.19
N GLY A 141 -9.60 9.09 -4.76
CA GLY A 141 -9.66 7.83 -4.01
C GLY A 141 -8.31 7.39 -3.44
N THR A 142 -7.19 8.01 -3.85
CA THR A 142 -5.86 7.83 -3.24
C THR A 142 -5.93 7.96 -1.72
N ALA A 143 -6.67 8.95 -1.19
CA ALA A 143 -6.76 9.15 0.26
C ALA A 143 -7.35 7.93 0.98
N ALA A 144 -8.45 7.39 0.46
CA ALA A 144 -9.10 6.21 1.04
C ALA A 144 -8.23 4.95 0.90
N TRP A 145 -7.68 4.70 -0.28
CA TRP A 145 -6.86 3.52 -0.54
C TRP A 145 -5.53 3.55 0.20
N THR A 146 -4.90 4.71 0.34
CA THR A 146 -3.68 4.83 1.15
C THR A 146 -3.97 4.65 2.63
N PHE A 147 -5.12 5.12 3.13
CA PHE A 147 -5.52 4.85 4.51
C PHE A 147 -5.76 3.35 4.74
N VAL A 148 -6.44 2.67 3.81
CA VAL A 148 -6.59 1.20 3.85
C VAL A 148 -5.23 0.51 3.85
N ASN A 149 -4.32 0.90 2.96
CA ASN A 149 -2.97 0.36 2.88
C ASN A 149 -2.22 0.49 4.21
N VAL A 150 -2.04 1.71 4.72
CA VAL A 150 -1.24 1.91 5.94
C VAL A 150 -1.90 1.28 7.16
N SER A 151 -3.22 1.44 7.35
CA SER A 151 -3.90 0.97 8.56
C SER A 151 -4.18 -0.53 8.57
N GLN A 152 -4.50 -1.13 7.43
CA GLN A 152 -4.99 -2.51 7.36
C GLN A 152 -3.96 -3.50 6.78
N TYR A 153 -3.06 -3.05 5.91
CA TYR A 153 -2.09 -3.94 5.24
C TYR A 153 -0.67 -3.79 5.80
N ILE A 154 -0.19 -2.57 6.04
CA ILE A 154 1.14 -2.34 6.63
C ILE A 154 1.08 -2.54 8.14
N LEU A 155 0.22 -1.79 8.83
CA LEU A 155 -0.01 -1.97 10.27
C LEU A 155 -0.83 -3.24 10.59
N GLY A 156 -1.51 -3.81 9.59
CA GLY A 156 -2.13 -5.14 9.68
C GLY A 156 -3.49 -5.20 10.37
N VAL A 157 -4.17 -4.08 10.64
CA VAL A 157 -5.38 -4.06 11.49
C VAL A 157 -6.65 -4.17 10.65
N VAL A 158 -7.21 -5.37 10.55
CA VAL A 158 -8.35 -5.68 9.67
C VAL A 158 -9.58 -6.09 10.49
N PRO A 159 -10.70 -5.35 10.42
CA PRO A 159 -11.99 -5.84 10.91
C PRO A 159 -12.41 -7.13 10.19
N THR A 160 -12.77 -8.17 10.95
CA THR A 160 -13.31 -9.43 10.40
C THR A 160 -14.71 -9.70 10.94
N LEU A 161 -15.41 -10.68 10.39
CA LEU A 161 -16.72 -11.11 10.92
C LEU A 161 -16.62 -11.59 12.38
N ASN A 162 -15.53 -12.28 12.73
CA ASN A 162 -15.38 -12.97 14.01
C ASN A 162 -14.56 -12.21 15.06
N GLY A 163 -13.91 -11.11 14.68
CA GLY A 163 -12.96 -10.42 15.55
C GLY A 163 -12.17 -9.33 14.85
N LEU A 164 -11.10 -8.88 15.49
CA LEU A 164 -10.14 -7.94 14.90
C LEU A 164 -8.88 -8.72 14.53
N SER A 165 -8.52 -8.75 13.26
CA SER A 165 -7.25 -9.32 12.82
C SER A 165 -6.13 -8.29 12.99
N VAL A 166 -4.98 -8.74 13.47
CA VAL A 166 -3.73 -7.96 13.48
C VAL A 166 -2.63 -8.82 12.86
N ASP A 167 -2.31 -8.53 11.59
CA ASP A 167 -1.29 -9.21 10.79
C ASP A 167 -0.34 -8.18 10.13
N PRO A 168 0.61 -7.60 10.90
CA PRO A 168 1.44 -6.51 10.41
C PRO A 168 2.40 -6.98 9.31
N CYS A 169 2.57 -6.16 8.28
CA CYS A 169 3.63 -6.30 7.29
C CYS A 169 4.41 -4.98 7.20
N ILE A 170 5.44 -4.87 8.05
CA ILE A 170 6.08 -3.59 8.39
C ILE A 170 7.50 -3.51 7.81
N PRO A 171 8.01 -2.29 7.57
CA PRO A 171 9.42 -2.12 7.20
C PRO A 171 10.34 -2.36 8.40
N SER A 172 11.57 -2.83 8.13
CA SER A 172 12.59 -3.02 9.16
C SER A 172 12.98 -1.72 9.88
N GLU A 173 12.71 -0.55 9.26
CA GLU A 173 13.00 0.76 9.85
C GLU A 173 12.05 1.16 10.99
N MET A 174 10.89 0.49 11.14
CA MET A 174 9.99 0.70 12.29
C MET A 174 10.53 0.15 13.62
N GLY A 175 11.71 -0.47 13.61
CA GLY A 175 12.39 -0.93 14.82
C GLY A 175 11.85 -2.26 15.34
N THR A 176 11.95 -2.46 16.66
CA THR A 176 11.61 -3.74 17.31
C THR A 176 10.27 -3.71 18.03
N SER A 177 9.59 -2.57 18.11
CA SER A 177 8.25 -2.48 18.67
C SER A 177 7.56 -1.17 18.29
N PHE A 178 6.23 -1.21 18.32
CA PHE A 178 5.38 -0.03 18.22
C PHE A 178 4.03 -0.30 18.88
N THR A 179 3.23 0.75 19.06
CA THR A 179 1.89 0.64 19.65
C THR A 179 0.85 1.28 18.75
N MET A 180 -0.39 0.83 18.90
CA MET A 180 -1.55 1.39 18.23
C MET A 180 -2.78 1.24 19.13
N THR A 181 -3.73 2.16 18.96
CA THR A 181 -5.03 2.06 19.62
C THR A 181 -6.11 1.98 18.56
N ARG A 182 -6.93 0.92 18.60
CA ARG A 182 -8.04 0.72 17.66
C ARG A 182 -9.35 0.60 18.41
N LYS A 183 -10.26 1.55 18.18
CA LYS A 183 -11.67 1.35 18.54
C LYS A 183 -12.33 0.45 17.50
N TYR A 184 -12.90 -0.67 17.93
CA TYR A 184 -13.61 -1.61 17.05
C TYR A 184 -14.82 -2.21 17.79
N ARG A 185 -16.01 -2.05 17.19
CA ARG A 185 -17.30 -2.31 17.85
C ARG A 185 -17.35 -1.55 19.19
N GLU A 186 -17.68 -2.20 20.30
CA GLU A 186 -17.74 -1.60 21.64
C GLU A 186 -16.35 -1.47 22.31
N GLY A 187 -15.33 -2.16 21.80
CA GLY A 187 -14.02 -2.31 22.42
C GLY A 187 -12.99 -1.27 21.98
N VAL A 188 -12.10 -0.90 22.90
CA VAL A 188 -10.83 -0.22 22.62
C VAL A 188 -9.70 -1.24 22.77
N TYR A 189 -8.95 -1.45 21.69
CA TYR A 189 -7.84 -2.38 21.64
C TYR A 189 -6.54 -1.59 21.78
N ASN A 190 -5.83 -1.82 22.89
CA ASN A 190 -4.49 -1.29 23.13
C ASN A 190 -3.48 -2.33 22.64
N ILE A 191 -2.99 -2.15 21.42
CA ILE A 191 -2.17 -3.16 20.75
C ILE A 191 -0.72 -2.73 20.82
N LYS A 192 0.12 -3.58 21.41
CA LYS A 192 1.57 -3.51 21.35
C LYS A 192 2.06 -4.56 20.36
N VAL A 193 2.85 -4.15 19.37
CA VAL A 193 3.52 -5.07 18.44
C VAL A 193 4.99 -5.16 18.84
N GLU A 194 5.49 -6.38 18.95
CA GLU A 194 6.88 -6.72 19.27
C GLU A 194 7.48 -7.50 18.10
N ASN A 195 8.63 -7.05 17.61
CA ASN A 195 9.35 -7.62 16.47
C ASN A 195 10.85 -7.71 16.79
N PRO A 196 11.26 -8.56 17.76
CA PRO A 196 12.66 -8.64 18.20
C PRO A 196 13.61 -9.08 17.09
N ASN A 197 13.11 -9.89 16.15
CA ASN A 197 13.87 -10.45 15.04
C ASN A 197 13.84 -9.58 13.77
N LYS A 198 13.14 -8.44 13.80
CA LYS A 198 13.00 -7.52 12.66
C LYS A 198 12.50 -8.20 11.38
N VAL A 199 11.58 -9.16 11.50
CA VAL A 199 10.92 -9.78 10.34
C VAL A 199 9.95 -8.78 9.70
N GLU A 200 9.72 -8.88 8.39
CA GLU A 200 8.81 -7.95 7.69
C GLU A 200 7.35 -8.36 7.82
N LYS A 201 7.05 -9.64 8.07
CA LYS A 201 5.70 -10.18 8.25
C LYS A 201 5.78 -11.48 9.05
N GLY A 202 4.67 -11.86 9.67
CA GLY A 202 4.52 -13.11 10.42
C GLY A 202 4.17 -12.83 11.87
N VAL A 203 3.12 -13.47 12.37
CA VAL A 203 2.69 -13.42 13.77
C VAL A 203 2.96 -14.77 14.40
N ALA A 204 3.93 -14.82 15.31
CA ALA A 204 4.24 -16.03 16.06
C ALA A 204 3.15 -16.32 17.11
N LYS A 205 2.67 -15.27 17.79
CA LYS A 205 1.58 -15.37 18.76
C LYS A 205 0.90 -14.04 19.06
N ILE A 206 -0.30 -14.14 19.62
CA ILE A 206 -1.08 -13.03 20.18
C ILE A 206 -1.31 -13.31 21.66
N VAL A 207 -1.16 -12.30 22.51
CA VAL A 207 -1.57 -12.33 23.92
C VAL A 207 -2.67 -11.31 24.13
N VAL A 208 -3.84 -11.74 24.61
CA VAL A 208 -4.99 -10.88 24.90
C VAL A 208 -5.34 -11.02 26.37
N ASP A 209 -5.21 -9.93 27.14
CA ASP A 209 -5.46 -9.90 28.57
C ASP A 209 -4.75 -11.04 29.33
N GLY A 210 -3.50 -11.31 28.95
CA GLY A 210 -2.66 -12.37 29.52
C GLY A 210 -2.89 -13.78 28.96
N LYS A 211 -3.89 -13.99 28.09
CA LYS A 211 -4.14 -15.28 27.44
C LYS A 211 -3.50 -15.38 26.06
N GLU A 212 -2.74 -16.44 25.82
CA GLU A 212 -2.03 -16.68 24.56
C GLU A 212 -2.89 -17.38 23.50
N TYR A 213 -2.70 -16.98 22.25
CA TYR A 213 -3.30 -17.54 21.03
C TYR A 213 -2.21 -17.71 19.96
N THR A 214 -2.18 -18.89 19.33
CA THR A 214 -1.22 -19.24 18.27
C THR A 214 -1.96 -19.73 17.03
N GLY A 215 -1.31 -19.66 15.85
CA GLY A 215 -1.91 -20.10 14.59
C GLY A 215 -3.08 -19.24 14.10
N THR A 216 -3.23 -18.03 14.64
CA THR A 216 -4.27 -17.07 14.26
C THR A 216 -3.74 -15.65 14.38
N THR A 217 -4.24 -14.77 13.51
CA THR A 217 -4.06 -13.32 13.60
C THR A 217 -5.29 -12.61 14.18
N VAL A 218 -6.37 -13.35 14.42
CA VAL A 218 -7.67 -12.82 14.85
C VAL A 218 -7.78 -12.83 16.37
N ILE A 219 -7.92 -11.64 16.93
CA ILE A 219 -8.31 -11.40 18.32
C ILE A 219 -9.82 -11.69 18.44
N PRO A 220 -10.25 -12.66 19.27
CA PRO A 220 -11.66 -12.99 19.42
C PRO A 220 -12.48 -11.80 19.92
N TYR A 221 -13.64 -11.58 19.31
CA TYR A 221 -14.59 -10.60 19.79
C TYR A 221 -15.42 -11.14 20.96
N GLU A 222 -15.49 -10.36 22.04
CA GLU A 222 -16.35 -10.62 23.19
C GLU A 222 -17.42 -9.53 23.30
N LYS A 223 -18.70 -9.91 23.18
CA LYS A 223 -19.82 -8.97 23.25
C LYS A 223 -19.84 -8.27 24.62
N GLY A 224 -19.90 -6.94 24.59
CA GLY A 224 -19.98 -6.11 25.80
C GLY A 224 -18.62 -5.78 26.44
N LYS A 225 -17.51 -6.35 25.96
CA LYS A 225 -16.17 -6.01 26.42
C LYS A 225 -15.69 -4.70 25.80
N THR A 226 -15.23 -3.78 26.66
CA THR A 226 -14.91 -2.40 26.29
C THR A 226 -13.41 -2.10 26.19
N SER A 227 -12.55 -2.97 26.73
CA SER A 227 -11.10 -2.82 26.70
C SER A 227 -10.43 -4.16 26.41
N TYR A 228 -9.36 -4.13 25.61
CA TYR A 228 -8.52 -5.27 25.28
C TYR A 228 -7.05 -4.83 25.36
N ASP A 229 -6.27 -5.50 26.20
CA ASP A 229 -4.81 -5.33 26.23
C ASP A 229 -4.18 -6.44 25.38
N VAL A 230 -3.56 -6.03 24.28
CA VAL A 230 -3.11 -6.95 23.22
C VAL A 230 -1.62 -6.80 23.00
N THR A 231 -0.90 -7.92 23.03
CA THR A 231 0.49 -8.00 22.55
C THR A 231 0.55 -8.93 21.34
N ILE A 232 1.07 -8.42 20.23
CA ILE A 232 1.37 -9.18 19.01
C ILE A 232 2.87 -9.42 18.99
N VAL A 233 3.29 -10.68 18.95
CA VAL A 233 4.69 -11.05 18.81
C VAL A 233 4.92 -11.55 17.38
N MET A 234 5.71 -10.80 16.62
CA MET A 234 6.15 -11.18 15.28
C MET A 234 7.30 -12.17 15.33
N GLY A 235 7.36 -13.10 14.37
CA GLY A 235 8.40 -14.11 14.27
C GLY A 235 8.15 -15.14 13.18
#